data_AF-A0A2T7NHG0-F1
#
_entry.id   AF-A0A2T7NHG0-F1
#
_cell.length_a   1.000
_cell.length_b   1.000
_cell.length_c   1.000
_cell.angle_alpha   90.00
_cell.angle_beta   90.00
_cell.angle_gamma   90.00
#
_symmetry.space_group_name_H-M   'P 1'
#
loop_
_entity.id
_entity.type
_entity.pdbx_description
1 polymer ?
#
loop_
_entity_poly.entity_id
_entity_poly.type
_entity_poly.pdbx_seq_one_letter_code
_entity_poly.pdbx_strand_id
1 'polypeptide(L)'
;MEAVVLTEKDVPGAFLVGDPSEYRLTELKRWLECHGQSKNVTLREAVEKVRACIALGIKVNPGVDNGYFLCSDHFEDSHFMNVSEKKKLIWSAVPFIFKVPNPLPSVTSSRLPRTKDLIPEQQHPARREPT
;
A
#
# COMPACT_ATOMS: atom_id res chain seq x y z
N MET A 1 6.78 22.12 -6.74
CA MET A 1 6.09 20.90 -6.28
C MET A 1 4.79 21.36 -5.68
N GLU A 2 3.66 21.13 -6.36
CA GLU A 2 2.35 21.33 -5.73
C GLU A 2 2.21 20.26 -4.65
N ALA A 3 1.99 20.68 -3.41
CA ALA A 3 1.68 19.74 -2.34
C ALA A 3 0.34 19.10 -2.68
N VAL A 4 0.34 17.79 -2.97
CA VAL A 4 -0.89 17.02 -3.10
C VAL A 4 -1.60 17.07 -1.74
N VAL A 5 -2.68 17.85 -1.66
CA VAL A 5 -3.48 17.98 -0.44
C VAL A 5 -4.35 16.73 -0.35
N LEU A 6 -3.90 15.74 0.42
CA LEU A 6 -4.71 14.56 0.73
C LEU A 6 -5.99 14.99 1.44
N THR A 7 -7.13 14.58 0.90
CA THR A 7 -8.44 14.75 1.51
C THR A 7 -8.82 13.49 2.29
N GLU A 8 -9.85 13.58 3.14
CA GLU A 8 -10.34 12.43 3.91
C GLU A 8 -10.72 11.22 3.05
N LYS A 9 -11.11 11.46 1.79
CA LYS A 9 -11.49 10.42 0.83
C LYS A 9 -10.30 9.65 0.27
N ASP A 10 -9.12 10.27 0.29
CA ASP A 10 -7.90 9.67 -0.26
C ASP A 10 -7.22 8.74 0.75
N VAL A 11 -7.59 8.85 2.03
CA VAL A 11 -6.96 8.09 3.12
C VAL A 11 -7.91 6.98 3.61
N PRO A 12 -7.56 5.70 3.40
CA PRO A 12 -8.38 4.57 3.83
C PRO A 12 -8.66 4.58 5.34
N GLY A 13 -9.94 4.70 5.68
CA GLY A 13 -10.44 4.76 7.06
C GLY A 13 -10.52 6.16 7.66
N ALA A 14 -10.14 7.22 6.93
CA ALA A 14 -10.25 8.61 7.39
C ALA A 14 -11.62 9.25 7.12
N PHE A 15 -12.49 8.58 6.36
CA PHE A 15 -13.82 9.05 5.98
C PHE A 15 -14.91 8.07 6.41
N LEU A 16 -16.01 8.60 6.95
CA LEU A 16 -17.23 7.86 7.27
C LEU A 16 -18.36 8.36 6.36
N VAL A 17 -19.12 7.43 5.78
CA VAL A 17 -20.26 7.71 4.90
C VAL A 17 -21.52 7.98 5.70
N GLY A 18 -21.71 7.26 6.81
CA GLY A 18 -22.89 7.33 7.69
C GLY A 18 -22.56 7.81 9.10
N ASP A 19 -23.51 7.64 10.02
CA ASP A 19 -23.31 8.05 11.41
C ASP A 19 -22.26 7.14 12.11
N PRO A 20 -21.39 7.68 12.99
CA PRO A 20 -20.38 6.88 13.67
C PRO A 20 -20.92 5.68 14.47
N SER A 21 -22.19 5.68 14.89
CA SER A 21 -22.81 4.55 15.59
C SER A 21 -23.09 3.33 14.70
N GLU A 22 -23.03 3.48 13.38
CA GLU A 22 -23.21 2.39 12.41
C GLU A 22 -21.94 1.56 12.20
N TYR A 23 -20.79 2.04 12.69
CA TYR A 23 -19.47 1.45 12.43
C TYR A 23 -18.98 0.57 13.58
N ARG A 24 -18.14 -0.41 13.25
CA ARG A 24 -17.47 -1.24 14.26
C ARG A 24 -16.37 -0.45 14.96
N LEU A 25 -16.06 -0.85 16.20
CA LEU A 25 -14.98 -0.25 16.99
C LEU A 25 -13.64 -0.20 16.23
N THR A 26 -13.34 -1.22 15.44
CA THR A 26 -12.12 -1.28 14.63
C THR A 26 -12.06 -0.18 13.58
N GLU A 27 -13.18 0.13 12.94
CA GLU A 27 -13.29 1.17 11.92
C GLU A 27 -13.17 2.57 12.56
N LEU A 28 -13.84 2.78 13.70
CA LEU A 28 -13.75 4.03 14.46
C LEU A 28 -12.35 4.27 15.03
N LYS A 29 -11.67 3.22 15.51
CA LYS A 29 -10.27 3.32 15.96
C LYS A 29 -9.34 3.71 14.81
N ARG A 30 -9.56 3.15 13.61
CA ARG A 30 -8.80 3.52 12.42
C ARG A 30 -9.04 4.98 12.06
N TRP A 31 -10.30 5.43 12.09
CA TRP A 31 -10.63 6.84 11.87
C TRP A 31 -9.91 7.77 12.86
N LEU A 32 -9.97 7.47 14.17
CA LEU A 32 -9.29 8.26 15.19
C LEU A 32 -7.78 8.32 14.94
N GLU A 33 -7.16 7.20 14.57
CA GLU A 33 -5.73 7.14 14.21
C GLU A 33 -5.41 8.04 13.01
N CYS A 34 -6.23 7.99 11.94
CA CYS A 34 -6.07 8.85 10.77
C CYS A 34 -6.12 10.35 11.11
N HIS A 35 -6.84 10.72 12.16
CA HIS A 35 -6.98 12.10 12.63
C HIS A 35 -6.07 12.44 13.83
N GLY A 36 -5.07 11.59 14.11
CA GLY A 36 -4.08 11.81 15.17
C GLY A 36 -4.63 11.69 16.60
N GLN A 37 -5.79 11.07 16.77
CA GLN A 37 -6.45 10.87 18.05
C GLN A 37 -6.08 9.51 18.67
N SER A 38 -6.21 9.41 20.00
CA SER A 38 -5.96 8.15 20.71
C SER A 38 -7.00 7.08 20.38
N LYS A 39 -6.53 5.89 19.96
CA LYS A 39 -7.35 4.71 19.66
C LYS A 39 -7.64 3.79 20.85
N ASN A 40 -7.10 4.10 22.03
CA ASN A 40 -7.34 3.33 23.25
C ASN A 40 -8.66 3.78 23.90
N VAL A 41 -9.76 3.41 23.26
CA VAL A 41 -11.13 3.79 23.63
C VAL A 41 -12.10 2.62 23.50
N THR A 42 -13.19 2.68 24.25
CA THR A 42 -14.37 1.80 24.10
C THR A 42 -15.22 2.24 22.90
N LEU A 43 -16.21 1.43 22.51
CA LEU A 43 -17.12 1.75 21.39
C LEU A 43 -17.88 3.05 21.62
N ARG A 44 -18.50 3.22 22.80
CA ARG A 44 -19.26 4.44 23.11
C ARG A 44 -18.38 5.68 23.05
N GLU A 45 -17.20 5.63 23.67
CA GLU A 45 -16.24 6.73 23.66
C GLU A 45 -15.72 7.02 22.25
N ALA A 46 -15.53 5.99 21.42
CA ALA A 46 -15.10 6.16 20.03
C ALA A 46 -16.18 6.92 19.23
N VAL A 47 -17.45 6.53 19.34
CA VAL A 47 -18.57 7.21 18.68
C VAL A 47 -18.63 8.69 19.08
N GLU A 48 -18.60 8.98 20.38
CA GLU A 48 -18.67 10.35 20.90
C GLU A 48 -17.47 11.20 20.45
N LYS A 49 -16.25 10.66 20.54
CA LYS A 49 -15.03 11.35 20.10
C LYS A 49 -15.04 11.62 18.60
N VAL A 50 -15.43 10.64 17.79
CA VAL A 50 -15.50 10.82 16.33
C VAL A 50 -16.50 11.91 15.98
N ARG A 51 -17.70 11.91 16.59
CA ARG A 51 -18.68 13.00 16.39
C ARG A 51 -18.12 14.36 16.78
N ALA A 52 -17.43 14.45 17.92
CA ALA A 52 -16.79 15.70 18.35
C ALA A 52 -15.70 16.16 17.38
N CYS A 53 -14.87 15.25 16.88
CA CYS A 53 -13.81 15.57 15.91
C CYS A 53 -14.39 16.05 14.57
N ILE A 54 -15.46 15.41 14.08
CA ILE A 54 -16.17 15.84 12.87
C ILE A 54 -16.78 17.24 13.07
N ALA A 55 -17.43 17.48 14.21
CA ALA A 55 -18.02 18.79 14.53
C ALA A 55 -16.95 19.91 14.63
N LEU A 56 -15.74 19.56 15.08
CA LEU A 56 -14.60 20.48 15.14
C LEU A 56 -13.87 20.64 13.80
N GLY A 57 -14.22 19.85 12.78
CA GLY A 57 -13.54 19.87 11.48
C GLY A 57 -12.07 19.46 11.55
N ILE A 58 -11.74 18.50 12.43
CA ILE A 58 -10.39 17.96 12.53
C ILE A 58 -9.99 17.34 11.18
N LYS A 59 -8.80 17.68 10.71
CA LYS A 59 -8.26 17.18 9.44
C LYS A 59 -7.42 15.93 9.65
N VAL A 60 -7.29 15.15 8.57
CA VAL A 60 -6.38 14.01 8.51
C VAL A 60 -4.96 14.42 8.90
N ASN A 61 -4.34 13.64 9.77
CA ASN A 61 -2.96 13.83 10.16
C ASN A 61 -2.04 13.36 9.02
N PRO A 62 -1.23 14.26 8.42
CA PRO A 62 -0.34 13.90 7.31
C PRO A 62 0.78 12.93 7.71
N GLY A 63 1.05 12.76 9.01
CA GLY A 63 2.04 11.82 9.52
C GLY A 63 1.52 10.40 9.75
N VAL A 64 0.21 10.14 9.58
CA VAL A 64 -0.30 8.77 9.71
C VAL A 64 0.27 7.91 8.57
N ASP A 65 0.60 6.65 8.86
CA ASP A 65 1.29 5.73 7.92
C ASP A 65 2.56 6.33 7.25
N ASN A 66 3.30 7.19 7.98
CA ASN A 66 4.47 7.93 7.49
C ASN A 66 4.20 8.83 6.27
N GLY A 67 2.93 9.21 6.03
CA GLY A 67 2.51 10.00 4.88
C GLY A 67 2.46 9.23 3.56
N TYR A 68 2.56 7.89 3.61
CA TYR A 68 2.49 7.03 2.42
C TYR A 68 1.15 6.31 2.35
N PHE A 69 0.34 6.63 1.35
CA PHE A 69 -0.91 5.94 1.05
C PHE A 69 -0.92 5.52 -0.42
N LEU A 70 -1.34 4.29 -0.68
CA LEU A 70 -1.64 3.84 -2.02
C LEU A 70 -3.14 4.04 -2.26
N CYS A 71 -3.51 5.09 -3.00
CA CYS A 71 -4.89 5.21 -3.48
C CYS A 71 -5.17 4.18 -4.58
N SER A 72 -6.44 3.93 -4.88
CA SER A 72 -6.87 2.96 -5.90
C SER A 72 -6.25 3.20 -7.28
N ASP A 73 -5.90 4.45 -7.59
CA ASP A 73 -5.31 4.81 -8.89
C ASP A 73 -3.89 4.28 -9.08
N HIS A 74 -3.24 3.82 -8.01
CA HIS A 74 -1.93 3.16 -8.09
C HIS A 74 -2.00 1.68 -8.48
N PHE A 75 -3.20 1.12 -8.65
CA PHE A 75 -3.41 -0.28 -9.01
C PHE A 75 -4.18 -0.40 -10.32
N GLU A 76 -3.79 -1.35 -11.16
CA GLU A 76 -4.53 -1.72 -12.37
C GLU A 76 -5.91 -2.32 -12.02
N ASP A 77 -6.88 -2.20 -12.93
CA ASP A 77 -8.23 -2.74 -12.72
C ASP A 77 -8.24 -4.25 -12.44
N SER A 78 -7.32 -4.98 -13.09
CA SER A 78 -7.09 -6.43 -12.90
C SER A 78 -6.68 -6.79 -11.47
N HIS A 79 -6.20 -5.83 -10.70
CA HIS A 79 -5.74 -6.00 -9.32
C HIS A 79 -6.86 -5.89 -8.29
N PHE A 80 -8.10 -5.56 -8.69
CA PHE A 80 -9.24 -5.48 -7.79
C PHE A 80 -10.11 -6.73 -7.86
N MET A 81 -10.60 -7.19 -6.71
CA MET A 81 -11.62 -8.25 -6.64
C MET A 81 -12.92 -7.84 -7.35
N ASN A 82 -13.23 -6.53 -7.35
CA ASN A 82 -14.34 -5.95 -8.08
C ASN A 82 -13.88 -4.63 -8.70
N VAL A 83 -13.84 -4.59 -10.04
CA VAL A 83 -13.36 -3.44 -10.83
C VAL A 83 -14.24 -2.21 -10.67
N SER A 84 -15.56 -2.40 -10.52
CA SER A 84 -16.52 -1.29 -10.41
C SER A 84 -16.43 -0.60 -9.07
N GLU A 85 -16.14 -1.33 -8.00
CA GLU A 85 -16.07 -0.77 -6.65
C GLU A 85 -14.66 -0.32 -6.26
N LYS A 86 -13.61 -0.94 -6.79
CA LYS A 86 -12.18 -0.69 -6.43
C LYS A 86 -11.88 -0.68 -4.93
N LYS A 87 -12.71 -1.32 -4.11
CA LYS A 87 -12.58 -1.33 -2.63
C LYS A 87 -11.61 -2.37 -2.09
N LYS A 88 -11.35 -3.43 -2.85
CA LYS A 88 -10.57 -4.58 -2.37
C LYS A 88 -9.68 -5.13 -3.45
N LEU A 89 -8.39 -5.28 -3.14
CA LEU A 89 -7.40 -5.88 -4.01
C LEU A 89 -7.50 -7.41 -3.97
N ILE A 90 -7.12 -8.07 -5.08
CA ILE A 90 -6.87 -9.51 -5.10
C ILE A 90 -5.58 -9.82 -4.33
N TRP A 91 -5.46 -11.03 -3.78
CA TRP A 91 -4.30 -11.40 -2.96
C TRP A 91 -2.96 -11.27 -3.71
N SER A 92 -2.95 -11.56 -5.01
CA SER A 92 -1.77 -11.46 -5.86
C SER A 92 -1.38 -10.02 -6.22
N ALA A 93 -2.27 -9.05 -5.99
CA ALA A 93 -2.03 -7.64 -6.28
C ALA A 93 -1.33 -6.90 -5.14
N VAL A 94 -1.33 -7.47 -3.93
CA VAL A 94 -0.44 -7.02 -2.88
C VAL A 94 0.87 -7.76 -3.11
N PRO A 95 1.90 -7.12 -3.71
CA PRO A 95 3.19 -7.78 -3.79
C PRO A 95 3.59 -8.13 -2.36
N PHE A 96 4.14 -9.34 -2.17
CA PHE A 96 4.69 -9.85 -0.91
C PHE A 96 5.93 -9.02 -0.50
N ILE A 97 5.81 -7.69 -0.39
CA ILE A 97 6.93 -6.75 -0.44
C ILE A 97 6.61 -5.56 0.47
N PHE A 98 6.86 -5.72 1.76
CA PHE A 98 7.43 -4.64 2.56
C PHE A 98 8.61 -5.19 3.37
N LYS A 99 9.60 -5.75 2.66
CA LYS A 99 11.00 -5.81 3.12
C LYS A 99 11.91 -5.05 2.16
N VAL A 100 11.41 -3.95 1.59
CA VAL A 100 12.25 -3.01 0.86
C VAL A 100 12.54 -1.86 1.83
N PRO A 101 13.79 -1.71 2.31
CA PRO A 101 14.17 -0.55 3.10
C PRO A 101 13.89 0.73 2.30
N ASN A 102 13.21 1.70 2.92
CA ASN A 102 13.03 3.04 2.39
C ASN A 102 13.65 4.03 3.40
N PRO A 103 14.67 4.83 3.04
CA PRO A 103 15.18 5.08 1.68
C PRO A 103 15.85 3.85 1.07
N LEU A 104 15.72 3.73 -0.25
CA LEU A 104 16.43 2.70 -1.01
C LEU A 104 17.93 2.78 -0.67
N PRO A 105 18.61 1.64 -0.45
CA PRO A 105 20.05 1.66 -0.29
C PRO A 105 20.69 2.29 -1.53
N SER A 106 21.66 3.18 -1.30
CA SER A 106 22.37 3.86 -2.39
C SER A 106 23.09 2.84 -3.26
N VAL A 107 22.71 2.73 -4.53
CA VAL A 107 23.31 1.80 -5.49
C VAL A 107 24.71 2.31 -5.86
N THR A 108 25.75 1.73 -5.28
CA THR A 108 27.11 1.90 -5.82
C THR A 108 27.27 0.96 -7.02
N SER A 109 27.26 1.52 -8.23
CA SER A 109 27.54 0.76 -9.46
C SER A 109 29.03 0.42 -9.56
N SER A 110 29.46 -0.64 -8.89
CA SER A 110 30.74 -1.30 -9.17
C SER A 110 30.48 -2.55 -10.02
N ARG A 111 30.11 -2.36 -11.30
CA ARG A 111 30.19 -3.45 -12.27
C ARG A 111 31.67 -3.73 -12.54
N LEU A 112 32.16 -4.89 -12.10
CA LEU A 112 33.43 -5.42 -12.59
C LEU A 112 33.28 -5.75 -14.08
N PRO A 113 34.27 -5.41 -14.93
CA PRO A 113 34.21 -5.72 -16.35
C PRO A 113 34.18 -7.24 -16.57
N ARG A 114 33.31 -7.66 -17.49
CA ARG A 114 33.07 -9.06 -17.84
C ARG A 114 34.30 -9.58 -18.59
N THR A 115 35.02 -10.55 -18.03
CA THR A 115 36.09 -11.28 -18.72
C THR A 115 35.45 -12.03 -19.88
N LYS A 116 35.65 -11.52 -21.11
CA LYS A 116 35.53 -12.33 -22.31
C LYS A 116 36.77 -13.22 -22.36
N ASP A 117 36.61 -14.40 -22.95
CA ASP A 117 37.64 -15.41 -23.25
C ASP A 117 37.59 -16.65 -22.34
N LEU A 118 37.57 -17.81 -23.02
CA LEU A 118 37.52 -19.21 -22.57
C LEU A 118 36.14 -19.90 -22.66
N ILE A 119 35.69 -20.13 -23.90
CA ILE A 119 34.87 -21.29 -24.26
C ILE A 119 35.80 -22.29 -24.95
N PRO A 120 36.01 -23.52 -24.45
CA PRO A 120 36.58 -24.60 -25.24
C PRO A 120 35.54 -25.20 -26.20
N GLU A 121 36.01 -25.45 -27.41
CA GLU A 121 35.31 -25.95 -28.60
C GLU A 121 34.64 -27.33 -28.39
N GLN A 122 33.59 -27.57 -29.18
CA GLN A 122 32.66 -28.70 -29.09
C GLN A 122 33.23 -30.04 -29.59
N GLN A 123 32.70 -31.15 -29.06
CA GLN A 123 32.48 -32.39 -29.84
C GLN A 123 31.10 -32.99 -29.52
N HIS A 124 30.20 -32.99 -30.51
CA HIS A 124 28.95 -33.77 -30.52
C HIS A 124 29.21 -35.15 -31.14
N PRO A 125 28.67 -36.26 -30.60
CA PRO A 125 28.78 -37.57 -31.25
C PRO A 125 27.73 -37.76 -32.36
N ALA A 126 28.15 -38.47 -33.40
CA ALA A 126 27.42 -38.73 -34.65
C ALA A 126 26.13 -39.56 -34.45
N ARG A 127 25.07 -39.13 -35.13
CA ARG A 127 23.78 -39.83 -35.28
C ARG A 127 23.94 -40.93 -36.33
N ARG A 128 23.66 -42.19 -35.98
CA ARG A 128 23.55 -43.31 -36.94
C ARG A 128 22.09 -43.44 -37.38
N GLU A 129 21.86 -43.46 -38.69
CA GLU A 129 20.57 -43.77 -39.31
C GLU A 129 20.36 -45.31 -39.34
N PRO A 130 19.14 -45.83 -39.12
CA PRO A 130 18.85 -47.25 -39.30
C PRO A 130 18.51 -47.59 -40.76
N THR A 131 18.93 -48.78 -41.19
CA THR A 131 18.53 -49.43 -42.45
C THR A 131 17.47 -50.49 -42.17
#